data_AF-A0AAV0LWR0-F1
#
_entry.id   AF-A0AAV0LWR0-F1
#
_cell.length_a   1.000
_cell.length_b   1.000
_cell.length_c   1.000
_cell.angle_alpha   90.00
_cell.angle_beta   90.00
_cell.angle_gamma   90.00
#
_symmetry.space_group_name_H-M   'P 1'
#
loop_
_entity.id
_entity.type
_entity.pdbx_description
1 polymer ?
#
loop_
_entity_poly.entity_id
_entity_poly.type
_entity_poly.pdbx_seq_one_letter_code
_entity_poly.pdbx_strand_id
1 'polypeptide(L)'
;MDVNDFTFSSVIRVCGDCTLLELGKQIHGMCFKTSFNSSSFVGSSLVSMYSRCGIIEEAYTVFHEVPLRNLGMWNAMLIACAQHAHTNQVFSLFNKLQTGGGTVKPNFITFLSLLYACSHSGLVKEGEFYFELMKTRYGIEPGAQHYSSMVDLLSRAGKLQEALSIINRMPIEPTESVWGAFMTGCRIHRNTELAAYAADRVFQLGNVSPGLHVILSNSYAAAGRYEDAARARKMLRDQGVKKETGLSWVEEGNKVHTFAAGDRGHARSKEIYEKLEELGEEMEKAGYVADTSFVLRAVGGEEKQQTIRYHSERIAIAFALIVFPHNDRPLRIMKNLRVCGDCHTAIKFMSKCSGRVIIVRDNNRFHRFEDGKCSCGDYW
;
A
#
# COMPACT_ATOMS: atom_id res chain seq x y z
N MET A 1 -35.27 -7.94 -9.81
CA MET A 1 -34.03 -8.22 -10.56
C MET A 1 -33.48 -9.51 -10.01
N ASP A 2 -33.28 -10.50 -10.87
CA ASP A 2 -32.71 -11.78 -10.47
C ASP A 2 -31.20 -11.64 -10.23
N VAL A 3 -30.67 -12.43 -9.30
CA VAL A 3 -29.24 -12.44 -8.98
C VAL A 3 -28.47 -13.03 -10.15
N ASN A 4 -27.44 -12.32 -10.59
CA ASN A 4 -26.52 -12.75 -11.66
C ASN A 4 -25.05 -12.53 -11.25
N ASP A 5 -24.13 -12.84 -12.16
CA ASP A 5 -22.70 -12.68 -11.98
C ASP A 5 -22.31 -11.23 -11.65
N PHE A 6 -22.91 -10.23 -12.33
CA PHE A 6 -22.71 -8.82 -12.02
C PHE A 6 -23.14 -8.45 -10.60
N THR A 7 -24.25 -9.02 -10.13
CA THR A 7 -24.75 -8.80 -8.76
C THR A 7 -23.73 -9.30 -7.74
N PHE A 8 -23.24 -10.53 -7.91
CA PHE A 8 -22.20 -11.09 -7.03
C PHE A 8 -20.90 -10.30 -7.10
N SER A 9 -20.40 -10.00 -8.31
CA SER A 9 -19.18 -9.22 -8.52
C SER A 9 -19.23 -7.86 -7.81
N SER A 10 -20.35 -7.14 -7.89
CA SER A 10 -20.51 -5.86 -7.19
C SER A 10 -20.46 -6.00 -5.67
N VAL A 11 -21.17 -6.98 -5.09
CA VAL A 11 -21.18 -7.20 -3.63
C VAL A 11 -19.80 -7.66 -3.14
N ILE A 12 -19.16 -8.57 -3.86
CA ILE A 12 -17.81 -9.06 -3.55
C ILE A 12 -16.79 -7.91 -3.60
N ARG A 13 -16.92 -7.03 -4.59
CA ARG A 13 -16.07 -5.84 -4.69
C ARG A 13 -16.22 -4.94 -3.47
N VAL A 14 -17.44 -4.69 -2.99
CA VAL A 14 -17.67 -3.92 -1.75
C VAL A 14 -17.00 -4.60 -0.57
N CYS A 15 -17.11 -5.93 -0.45
CA CYS A 15 -16.41 -6.67 0.61
C CYS A 15 -14.89 -6.47 0.54
N GLY A 16 -14.30 -6.50 -0.66
CA GLY A 16 -12.87 -6.24 -0.86
C GLY A 16 -12.46 -4.78 -0.63
N ASP A 17 -13.31 -3.84 -1.03
CA ASP A 17 -13.10 -2.40 -0.84
C ASP A 17 -13.11 -2.04 0.66
N CYS A 18 -14.04 -2.60 1.41
CA CYS A 18 -14.20 -2.40 2.85
C CYS A 18 -13.42 -3.41 3.71
N THR A 19 -12.66 -4.32 3.10
CA THR A 19 -11.89 -5.38 3.78
C THR A 19 -12.72 -6.24 4.75
N LEU A 20 -13.95 -6.57 4.34
CA LEU A 20 -14.90 -7.41 5.09
C LEU A 20 -14.73 -8.87 4.67
N LEU A 21 -13.75 -9.56 5.25
CA LEU A 21 -13.40 -10.91 4.84
C LEU A 21 -14.53 -11.90 5.15
N GLU A 22 -15.11 -11.82 6.34
CA GLU A 22 -16.08 -12.83 6.79
C GLU A 22 -17.39 -12.75 5.98
N LEU A 23 -17.83 -11.54 5.65
CA LEU A 23 -18.92 -11.33 4.69
C LEU A 23 -18.52 -11.82 3.28
N GLY A 24 -17.31 -11.49 2.83
CA GLY A 24 -16.79 -11.94 1.53
C GLY A 24 -16.81 -13.47 1.38
N LYS A 25 -16.42 -14.21 2.42
CA LYS A 25 -16.49 -15.68 2.44
C LYS A 25 -17.93 -16.20 2.37
N GLN A 26 -18.87 -15.58 3.09
CA GLN A 26 -20.29 -15.95 3.02
C GLN A 26 -20.83 -15.77 1.60
N ILE A 27 -20.50 -14.65 0.95
CA ILE A 27 -20.91 -14.39 -0.43
C ILE A 27 -20.23 -15.37 -1.41
N HIS A 28 -18.96 -15.72 -1.20
CA HIS A 28 -18.29 -16.76 -1.99
C HIS A 28 -19.00 -18.12 -1.86
N GLY A 29 -19.37 -18.51 -0.63
CA GLY A 29 -20.18 -19.72 -0.40
C GLY A 29 -21.54 -19.68 -1.11
N MET A 30 -22.18 -18.51 -1.18
CA MET A 30 -23.39 -18.32 -1.96
C MET A 30 -23.14 -18.50 -3.47
N CYS A 31 -22.06 -17.95 -4.02
CA CYS A 31 -21.69 -18.14 -5.42
C CYS A 31 -21.54 -19.62 -5.79
N PHE A 32 -20.98 -20.43 -4.88
CA PHE A 32 -20.87 -21.87 -5.07
C PHE A 32 -22.26 -22.54 -5.09
N LYS A 33 -23.12 -22.21 -4.14
CA LYS A 33 -24.50 -22.76 -4.05
C LYS A 33 -25.37 -22.38 -5.25
N THR A 34 -25.11 -21.25 -5.89
CA THR A 34 -25.88 -20.74 -7.03
C THR A 34 -25.18 -20.96 -8.38
N SER A 35 -24.13 -21.79 -8.44
CA SER A 35 -23.41 -22.17 -9.67
C SER A 35 -22.69 -21.01 -10.39
N PHE A 36 -22.32 -19.96 -9.67
CA PHE A 36 -21.51 -18.84 -10.19
C PHE A 36 -20.01 -18.97 -9.92
N ASN A 37 -19.56 -20.01 -9.22
CA ASN A 37 -18.15 -20.26 -8.91
C ASN A 37 -17.26 -20.45 -10.15
N SER A 38 -17.83 -20.87 -11.29
CA SER A 38 -17.08 -21.00 -12.56
C SER A 38 -17.06 -19.71 -13.40
N SER A 39 -17.75 -18.63 -12.98
CA SER A 39 -17.75 -17.37 -13.71
C SER A 39 -16.42 -16.63 -13.54
N SER A 40 -15.77 -16.27 -14.64
CA SER A 40 -14.53 -15.48 -14.60
C SER A 40 -14.72 -14.06 -14.07
N PHE A 41 -15.92 -13.48 -14.19
CA PHE A 41 -16.25 -12.17 -13.62
C PHE A 41 -16.33 -12.24 -12.09
N VAL A 42 -17.02 -13.26 -11.57
CA VAL A 42 -17.11 -13.51 -10.13
C VAL A 42 -15.73 -13.90 -9.59
N GLY A 43 -15.01 -14.80 -10.28
CA GLY A 43 -13.65 -15.21 -9.94
C GLY A 43 -12.66 -14.04 -9.85
N SER A 44 -12.68 -13.12 -10.83
CA SER A 44 -11.85 -11.90 -10.79
C SER A 44 -12.16 -11.03 -9.56
N SER A 45 -13.45 -10.91 -9.20
CA SER A 45 -13.89 -10.15 -8.04
C SER A 45 -13.46 -10.82 -6.73
N LEU A 46 -13.57 -12.15 -6.65
CA LEU A 46 -13.14 -12.95 -5.49
C LEU A 46 -11.63 -12.88 -5.28
N VAL A 47 -10.82 -13.02 -6.35
CA VAL A 47 -9.35 -12.84 -6.31
C VAL A 47 -9.01 -11.47 -5.73
N SER A 48 -9.68 -10.41 -6.20
CA SER A 48 -9.48 -9.06 -5.68
C SER A 48 -9.92 -8.94 -4.21
N MET A 49 -11.05 -9.52 -3.83
CA MET A 49 -11.56 -9.47 -2.45
C MET A 49 -10.60 -10.17 -1.47
N TYR A 50 -10.22 -11.41 -1.75
CA TYR A 50 -9.32 -12.18 -0.87
C TYR A 50 -7.95 -11.52 -0.74
N SER A 51 -7.35 -11.09 -1.86
CA SER A 51 -6.05 -10.41 -1.82
C SER A 51 -6.11 -9.09 -1.04
N ARG A 52 -7.18 -8.30 -1.16
CA ARG A 52 -7.37 -7.03 -0.41
C ARG A 52 -7.72 -7.22 1.06
N CYS A 53 -8.22 -8.40 1.43
CA CYS A 53 -8.39 -8.81 2.82
C CYS A 53 -7.13 -9.44 3.43
N GLY A 54 -6.03 -9.50 2.68
CA GLY A 54 -4.75 -10.00 3.16
C GLY A 54 -4.63 -11.53 3.16
N ILE A 55 -5.42 -12.23 2.34
CA ILE A 55 -5.34 -13.69 2.19
C ILE A 55 -5.10 -14.01 0.71
N ILE A 56 -3.83 -13.93 0.30
CA ILE A 56 -3.46 -14.14 -1.10
C ILE A 56 -3.56 -15.62 -1.52
N GLU A 57 -3.44 -16.54 -0.57
CA GLU A 57 -3.54 -17.98 -0.77
C GLU A 57 -4.92 -18.40 -1.29
N GLU A 58 -5.98 -17.81 -0.74
CA GLU A 58 -7.36 -18.01 -1.22
C GLU A 58 -7.57 -17.37 -2.59
N ALA A 59 -6.90 -16.23 -2.87
CA ALA A 59 -6.92 -15.63 -4.19
C ALA A 59 -6.28 -16.56 -5.24
N TYR A 60 -5.16 -17.23 -4.92
CA TYR A 60 -4.57 -18.27 -5.77
C TYR A 60 -5.51 -19.45 -5.96
N THR A 61 -6.18 -19.91 -4.90
CA THR A 61 -7.11 -21.04 -4.96
C THR A 61 -8.24 -20.75 -5.94
N VAL A 62 -8.95 -19.62 -5.77
CA VAL A 62 -9.98 -19.17 -6.72
C VAL A 62 -9.41 -19.02 -8.13
N PHE A 63 -8.19 -18.47 -8.25
CA PHE A 63 -7.54 -18.34 -9.54
C PHE A 63 -7.33 -19.68 -10.25
N HIS A 64 -6.97 -20.73 -9.52
CA HIS A 64 -6.70 -22.05 -10.07
C HIS A 64 -7.96 -22.87 -10.35
N GLU A 65 -9.02 -22.70 -9.55
CA GLU A 65 -10.28 -23.43 -9.69
C GLU A 65 -11.13 -23.00 -10.90
N VAL A 66 -11.07 -21.73 -11.31
CA VAL A 66 -11.84 -21.26 -12.48
C VAL A 66 -11.18 -21.75 -13.78
N PRO A 67 -11.88 -22.54 -14.62
CA PRO A 67 -11.28 -23.20 -15.78
C PRO A 67 -10.92 -22.21 -16.90
N LEU A 68 -11.84 -21.28 -17.21
CA LEU A 68 -11.68 -20.28 -18.26
C LEU A 68 -11.46 -18.91 -17.64
N ARG A 69 -10.25 -18.36 -17.79
CA ARG A 69 -9.85 -17.09 -17.19
C ARG A 69 -9.87 -16.00 -18.24
N ASN A 70 -10.70 -14.98 -18.03
CA ASN A 70 -10.65 -13.75 -18.83
C ASN A 70 -9.44 -12.88 -18.42
N LEU A 71 -9.16 -11.83 -19.21
CA LEU A 71 -8.07 -10.88 -18.91
C LEU A 71 -8.24 -10.21 -17.53
N GLY A 72 -9.47 -9.94 -17.11
CA GLY A 72 -9.77 -9.33 -15.81
C GLY A 72 -9.29 -10.19 -14.64
N MET A 73 -9.42 -11.51 -14.74
CA MET A 73 -8.96 -12.46 -13.73
C MET A 73 -7.44 -12.59 -13.69
N TRP A 74 -6.78 -12.61 -14.86
CA TRP A 74 -5.31 -12.54 -14.94
C TRP A 74 -4.76 -11.26 -14.31
N ASN A 75 -5.34 -10.11 -14.67
CA ASN A 75 -4.96 -8.83 -14.11
C ASN A 75 -5.22 -8.75 -12.60
N ALA A 76 -6.35 -9.28 -12.11
CA ALA A 76 -6.63 -9.34 -10.68
C ALA A 76 -5.55 -10.12 -9.91
N MET A 77 -5.10 -11.26 -10.46
CA MET A 77 -4.05 -12.06 -9.82
C MET A 77 -2.67 -11.38 -9.93
N LEU A 78 -2.34 -10.74 -11.06
CA LEU A 78 -1.10 -9.98 -11.23
C LEU A 78 -1.03 -8.81 -10.23
N ILE A 79 -2.12 -8.05 -10.07
CA ILE A 79 -2.22 -6.96 -9.08
C ILE A 79 -2.05 -7.52 -7.67
N ALA A 80 -2.75 -8.61 -7.34
CA ALA A 80 -2.64 -9.25 -6.03
C ALA A 80 -1.18 -9.64 -5.72
N CYS A 81 -0.50 -10.31 -6.65
CA CYS A 81 0.91 -10.66 -6.50
C CYS A 81 1.82 -9.43 -6.32
N ALA A 82 1.62 -8.37 -7.11
CA ALA A 82 2.41 -7.15 -7.03
C ALA A 82 2.20 -6.42 -5.69
N GLN A 83 0.97 -6.39 -5.17
CA GLN A 83 0.64 -5.80 -3.87
C GLN A 83 1.19 -6.60 -2.69
N HIS A 84 1.33 -7.92 -2.82
CA HIS A 84 1.86 -8.80 -1.78
C HIS A 84 3.37 -9.07 -1.89
N ALA A 85 4.08 -8.32 -2.74
CA ALA A 85 5.51 -8.50 -3.01
C ALA A 85 5.90 -9.89 -3.55
N HIS A 86 4.98 -10.59 -4.22
CA HIS A 86 5.23 -11.88 -4.89
C HIS A 86 5.75 -11.65 -6.32
N THR A 87 6.82 -10.86 -6.46
CA THR A 87 7.32 -10.36 -7.76
C THR A 87 7.66 -11.47 -8.76
N ASN A 88 8.28 -12.56 -8.30
CA ASN A 88 8.56 -13.72 -9.17
C ASN A 88 7.28 -14.36 -9.73
N GLN A 89 6.19 -14.36 -8.95
CA GLN A 89 4.90 -14.88 -9.40
C GLN A 89 4.24 -13.94 -10.41
N VAL A 90 4.45 -12.63 -10.31
CA VAL A 90 3.99 -11.68 -11.34
C VAL A 90 4.59 -12.03 -12.70
N PHE A 91 5.91 -12.26 -12.77
CA PHE A 91 6.58 -12.64 -14.02
C PHE A 91 6.16 -14.03 -14.52
N SER A 92 6.02 -15.00 -13.61
CA SER A 92 5.52 -16.34 -13.96
C SER A 92 4.10 -16.28 -14.56
N LEU A 93 3.20 -15.52 -13.93
CA LEU A 93 1.83 -15.33 -14.41
C LEU A 93 1.79 -14.60 -15.75
N PHE A 94 2.61 -13.57 -15.94
CA PHE A 94 2.71 -12.88 -17.23
C PHE A 94 3.21 -13.81 -18.34
N ASN A 95 4.23 -14.63 -18.06
CA ASN A 95 4.71 -15.62 -19.03
C ASN A 95 3.62 -16.66 -19.37
N LYS A 96 2.84 -17.13 -18.38
CA LYS A 96 1.69 -18.02 -18.61
C LYS A 96 0.60 -17.34 -19.45
N LEU A 97 0.31 -16.07 -19.19
CA LEU A 97 -0.62 -15.27 -19.99
C LEU A 97 -0.17 -15.16 -21.45
N GLN A 98 1.14 -15.05 -21.70
CA GLN A 98 1.70 -15.00 -23.05
C GLN A 98 1.67 -16.34 -23.79
N THR A 99 1.94 -17.45 -23.09
CA THR A 99 2.05 -18.79 -23.71
C THR A 99 0.72 -19.53 -23.82
N GLY A 100 -0.34 -19.08 -23.14
CA GLY A 100 -1.66 -19.71 -23.06
C GLY A 100 -2.52 -19.71 -24.34
N GLY A 101 -1.93 -19.76 -25.53
CA GLY A 101 -2.66 -19.99 -26.79
C GLY A 101 -3.26 -18.74 -27.46
N GLY A 102 -2.89 -17.52 -27.05
CA GLY A 102 -3.10 -16.29 -27.82
C GLY A 102 -4.49 -15.66 -27.79
N THR A 103 -5.47 -16.24 -27.09
CA THR A 103 -6.84 -15.68 -26.99
C THR A 103 -6.95 -14.48 -26.05
N VAL A 104 -6.05 -14.37 -25.06
CA VAL A 104 -6.05 -13.27 -24.08
C VAL A 104 -4.77 -12.47 -24.22
N LYS A 105 -4.90 -11.18 -24.56
CA LYS A 105 -3.75 -10.29 -24.76
C LYS A 105 -3.52 -9.40 -23.53
N PRO A 106 -2.25 -9.22 -23.09
CA PRO A 106 -1.88 -8.19 -22.14
C PRO A 106 -2.43 -6.82 -22.51
N ASN A 107 -2.81 -6.02 -21.51
CA ASN A 107 -3.27 -4.65 -21.71
C ASN A 107 -2.57 -3.68 -20.76
N PHE A 108 -3.04 -2.43 -20.78
CA PHE A 108 -2.60 -1.34 -19.90
C PHE A 108 -2.46 -1.77 -18.43
N ILE A 109 -3.43 -2.50 -17.88
CA ILE A 109 -3.42 -2.92 -16.47
C ILE A 109 -2.41 -4.04 -16.22
N THR A 110 -2.18 -4.93 -17.20
CA THR A 110 -1.17 -5.98 -17.13
C THR A 110 0.23 -5.37 -16.94
N PHE A 111 0.57 -4.38 -17.77
CA PHE A 111 1.88 -3.71 -17.70
C PHE A 111 2.03 -2.81 -16.48
N LEU A 112 0.97 -2.13 -16.04
CA LEU A 112 1.00 -1.41 -14.78
C LEU A 112 1.34 -2.35 -13.60
N SER A 113 0.78 -3.56 -13.59
CA SER A 113 1.05 -4.55 -12.53
C SER A 113 2.52 -5.02 -12.55
N LEU A 114 3.10 -5.22 -13.73
CA LEU A 114 4.52 -5.56 -13.91
C LEU A 114 5.43 -4.44 -13.39
N LEU A 115 5.14 -3.19 -13.74
CA LEU A 115 5.92 -2.03 -13.31
C LEU A 115 5.80 -1.80 -11.80
N TYR A 116 4.61 -2.00 -11.21
CA TYR A 116 4.44 -1.93 -9.76
C TYR A 116 5.28 -2.99 -9.04
N ALA A 117 5.30 -4.22 -9.55
CA ALA A 117 6.13 -5.28 -8.98
C ALA A 117 7.63 -4.93 -9.06
N CYS A 118 8.07 -4.39 -10.20
CA CYS A 118 9.45 -3.94 -10.38
C CYS A 118 9.79 -2.80 -9.42
N SER A 119 8.91 -1.79 -9.30
CA SER A 119 9.10 -0.65 -8.38
C SER A 119 9.25 -1.10 -6.94
N HIS A 120 8.38 -1.98 -6.45
CA HIS A 120 8.43 -2.45 -5.07
C HIS A 120 9.61 -3.38 -4.76
N SER A 121 10.24 -3.96 -5.77
CA SER A 121 11.42 -4.84 -5.62
C SER A 121 12.72 -4.21 -6.08
N GLY A 122 12.71 -2.94 -6.51
CA GLY A 122 13.91 -2.25 -7.00
C GLY A 122 14.50 -2.84 -8.28
N LEU A 123 13.71 -3.55 -9.08
CA LEU A 123 14.14 -4.24 -10.31
C LEU A 123 14.16 -3.27 -11.49
N VAL A 124 15.17 -2.39 -11.53
CA VAL A 124 15.26 -1.29 -12.51
C VAL A 124 15.29 -1.81 -13.95
N LYS A 125 16.13 -2.83 -14.22
CA LYS A 125 16.31 -3.36 -15.58
C LYS A 125 15.03 -3.99 -16.12
N GLU A 126 14.34 -4.75 -15.29
CA GLU A 126 13.07 -5.39 -15.60
C GLU A 126 11.98 -4.35 -15.81
N GLY A 127 11.92 -3.31 -14.97
CA GLY A 127 10.99 -2.20 -15.13
C GLY A 127 11.16 -1.47 -16.46
N GLU A 128 12.40 -1.11 -16.81
CA GLU A 128 12.75 -0.53 -18.11
C GLU A 128 12.37 -1.46 -19.26
N PHE A 129 12.67 -2.76 -19.15
CA PHE A 129 12.31 -3.75 -20.15
C PHE A 129 10.79 -3.83 -20.39
N TYR A 130 9.98 -3.94 -19.33
CA TYR A 130 8.53 -4.02 -19.48
C TYR A 130 7.90 -2.72 -19.95
N PHE A 131 8.48 -1.57 -19.58
CA PHE A 131 8.06 -0.25 -20.06
C PHE A 131 8.33 -0.06 -21.56
N GLU A 132 9.43 -0.59 -22.09
CA GLU A 132 9.68 -0.60 -23.53
C GLU A 132 8.86 -1.68 -24.25
N LEU A 133 8.68 -2.85 -23.64
CA LEU A 133 7.92 -3.96 -24.21
C LEU A 133 6.45 -3.58 -24.46
N MET A 134 5.83 -2.85 -23.52
CA MET A 134 4.43 -2.41 -23.68
C MET A 134 4.24 -1.54 -24.93
N LYS A 135 5.19 -0.65 -25.21
CA LYS A 135 5.17 0.24 -26.39
C LYS A 135 5.48 -0.53 -27.67
N THR A 136 6.64 -1.18 -27.70
CA THR A 136 7.22 -1.72 -28.94
C THR A 136 6.51 -2.97 -29.45
N ARG A 137 6.16 -3.91 -28.56
CA ARG A 137 5.55 -5.19 -28.94
C ARG A 137 4.03 -5.16 -28.88
N TYR A 138 3.47 -4.44 -27.91
CA TYR A 138 2.03 -4.45 -27.66
C TYR A 138 1.31 -3.18 -28.14
N GLY A 139 2.04 -2.13 -28.53
CA GLY A 139 1.44 -0.87 -28.99
C GLY A 139 0.60 -0.18 -27.90
N ILE A 140 0.92 -0.41 -26.62
CA ILE A 140 0.21 0.16 -25.48
C ILE A 140 0.92 1.44 -25.07
N GLU A 141 0.23 2.57 -25.23
CA GLU A 141 0.72 3.87 -24.80
C GLU A 141 0.77 3.97 -23.26
N PRO A 142 1.89 4.40 -22.66
CA PRO A 142 1.97 4.57 -21.22
C PRO A 142 1.09 5.72 -20.72
N GLY A 143 0.28 5.43 -19.69
CA GLY A 143 -0.48 6.43 -18.94
C GLY A 143 0.28 6.99 -17.74
N ALA A 144 -0.31 7.97 -17.04
CA ALA A 144 0.29 8.61 -15.87
C ALA A 144 0.70 7.62 -14.77
N GLN A 145 -0.05 6.53 -14.58
CA GLN A 145 0.25 5.49 -13.59
C GLN A 145 1.52 4.70 -13.96
N HIS A 146 1.78 4.47 -15.26
CA HIS A 146 3.00 3.81 -15.74
C HIS A 146 4.22 4.71 -15.51
N TYR A 147 4.11 5.99 -15.86
CA TYR A 147 5.16 6.98 -15.59
C TYR A 147 5.43 7.14 -14.10
N SER A 148 4.39 7.23 -13.28
CA SER A 148 4.52 7.31 -11.82
C SER A 148 5.25 6.09 -11.25
N SER A 149 4.98 4.89 -11.77
CA SER A 149 5.68 3.66 -11.36
C SER A 149 7.15 3.65 -11.78
N MET A 150 7.47 4.10 -13.00
CA MET A 150 8.86 4.22 -13.46
C MET A 150 9.65 5.27 -12.67
N VAL A 151 9.02 6.41 -12.38
CA VAL A 151 9.61 7.47 -11.57
C VAL A 151 9.83 6.99 -10.14
N ASP A 152 8.87 6.29 -9.53
CA ASP A 152 9.02 5.69 -8.20
C ASP A 152 10.20 4.69 -8.17
N LEU A 153 10.26 3.78 -9.15
CA LEU A 153 11.33 2.79 -9.30
C LEU A 153 12.73 3.43 -9.39
N LEU A 154 12.92 4.36 -10.33
CA LEU A 154 14.20 5.03 -10.53
C LEU A 154 14.57 5.90 -9.34
N SER A 155 13.60 6.62 -8.77
CA SER A 155 13.88 7.54 -7.67
C SER A 155 14.26 6.80 -6.40
N ARG A 156 13.61 5.67 -6.09
CA ARG A 156 14.00 4.80 -4.96
C ARG A 156 15.36 4.15 -5.17
N ALA A 157 15.69 3.78 -6.41
CA ALA A 157 17.01 3.27 -6.78
C ALA A 157 18.13 4.35 -6.77
N GLY A 158 17.81 5.61 -6.46
CA GLY A 158 18.78 6.72 -6.41
C GLY A 158 19.10 7.35 -7.77
N LYS A 159 18.45 6.89 -8.85
CA LYS A 159 18.62 7.38 -10.21
C LYS A 159 17.75 8.63 -10.46
N LEU A 160 17.88 9.65 -9.61
CA LEU A 160 17.02 10.83 -9.62
C LEU A 160 17.07 11.60 -10.95
N GLN A 161 18.24 11.70 -11.58
CA GLN A 161 18.37 12.39 -12.87
C GLN A 161 17.67 11.63 -14.01
N GLU A 162 17.74 10.29 -14.02
CA GLU A 162 17.02 9.46 -14.98
C GLU A 162 15.50 9.58 -14.76
N ALA A 163 15.05 9.57 -13.49
CA ALA A 163 13.65 9.78 -13.14
C ALA A 163 13.15 11.15 -13.64
N LEU A 164 13.92 12.22 -13.43
CA LEU A 164 13.60 13.56 -13.92
C LEU A 164 13.57 13.63 -15.46
N SER A 165 14.48 12.93 -16.12
CA SER A 165 14.48 12.80 -17.59
C SER A 165 13.18 12.15 -18.10
N ILE A 166 12.68 11.11 -17.43
CA ILE A 166 11.37 10.52 -17.75
C ILE A 166 10.25 11.54 -17.58
N ILE A 167 10.23 12.30 -16.49
CA ILE A 167 9.22 13.33 -16.23
C ILE A 167 9.24 14.43 -17.30
N ASN A 168 10.42 14.80 -17.80
CA ASN A 168 10.53 15.83 -18.83
C ASN A 168 10.17 15.33 -20.24
N ARG A 169 10.26 14.02 -20.48
CA ARG A 169 10.05 13.39 -21.80
C ARG A 169 8.67 12.76 -21.97
N MET A 170 7.89 12.63 -20.90
CA MET A 170 6.55 12.06 -20.99
C MET A 170 5.63 12.95 -21.85
N PRO A 171 4.77 12.36 -22.71
CA PRO A 171 3.94 13.12 -23.65
C PRO A 171 2.67 13.70 -23.02
N ILE A 172 2.48 13.52 -21.72
CA ILE A 172 1.33 13.99 -20.94
C ILE A 172 1.83 14.85 -19.78
N GLU A 173 1.00 15.77 -19.28
CA GLU A 173 1.38 16.58 -18.13
C GLU A 173 1.64 15.71 -16.89
N PRO A 174 2.76 15.93 -16.15
CA PRO A 174 3.06 15.14 -14.96
C PRO A 174 2.03 15.37 -13.85
N THR A 175 1.37 14.30 -13.43
CA THR A 175 0.32 14.34 -12.42
C THR A 175 0.88 14.46 -10.99
N GLU A 176 -0.01 14.69 -10.03
CA GLU A 176 0.35 14.74 -8.60
C GLU A 176 1.08 13.46 -8.13
N SER A 177 0.73 12.30 -8.70
CA SER A 177 1.33 11.00 -8.35
C SER A 177 2.76 10.86 -8.89
N VAL A 178 3.05 11.42 -10.07
CA VAL A 178 4.40 11.42 -10.66
C VAL A 178 5.33 12.29 -9.81
N TRP A 179 4.93 13.53 -9.51
CA TRP A 179 5.74 14.41 -8.66
C TRP A 179 5.84 13.91 -7.22
N GLY A 180 4.77 13.32 -6.67
CA GLY A 180 4.79 12.71 -5.34
C GLY A 180 5.80 11.56 -5.23
N ALA A 181 5.86 10.70 -6.23
CA ALA A 181 6.86 9.63 -6.32
C ALA A 181 8.30 10.20 -6.37
N PHE A 182 8.53 11.19 -7.24
CA PHE A 182 9.83 11.82 -7.38
C PHE A 182 10.31 12.53 -6.10
N MET A 183 9.45 13.33 -5.46
CA MET A 183 9.76 13.98 -4.17
C MET A 183 10.03 12.98 -3.07
N THR A 184 9.30 11.86 -3.05
CA THR A 184 9.54 10.78 -2.07
C THR A 184 10.93 10.19 -2.23
N GLY A 185 11.36 9.91 -3.46
CA GLY A 185 12.72 9.43 -3.72
C GLY A 185 13.80 10.47 -3.42
N CYS A 186 13.57 11.74 -3.76
CA CYS A 186 14.49 12.82 -3.37
C CYS A 186 14.69 12.90 -1.85
N ARG A 187 13.61 12.73 -1.08
CA ARG A 187 13.67 12.67 0.39
C ARG A 187 14.47 11.47 0.89
N ILE A 188 14.26 10.28 0.31
CA ILE A 188 15.00 9.05 0.66
C ILE A 188 16.51 9.27 0.48
N HIS A 189 16.90 9.89 -0.64
CA HIS A 189 18.30 10.15 -0.99
C HIS A 189 18.81 11.51 -0.50
N ARG A 190 18.06 12.20 0.36
CA ARG A 190 18.40 13.51 0.95
C ARG A 190 18.78 14.59 -0.08
N ASN A 191 18.26 14.50 -1.30
CA ASN A 191 18.47 15.49 -2.34
C ASN A 191 17.43 16.61 -2.21
N THR A 192 17.75 17.61 -1.40
CA THR A 192 16.85 18.71 -1.06
C THR A 192 16.62 19.67 -2.22
N GLU A 193 17.60 19.81 -3.13
CA GLU A 193 17.51 20.67 -4.31
C GLU A 193 16.45 20.16 -5.29
N LEU A 194 16.54 18.89 -5.71
CA LEU A 194 15.56 18.29 -6.62
C LEU A 194 14.17 18.16 -5.96
N ALA A 195 14.13 17.94 -4.64
CA ALA A 195 12.88 17.95 -3.89
C ALA A 195 12.20 19.33 -3.95
N ALA A 196 12.98 20.42 -3.82
CA ALA A 196 12.46 21.79 -3.92
C ALA A 196 12.05 22.15 -5.35
N TYR A 197 12.79 21.70 -6.36
CA TYR A 197 12.40 21.85 -7.77
C TYR A 197 11.05 21.19 -8.05
N ALA A 198 10.88 19.94 -7.63
CA ALA A 198 9.63 19.21 -7.80
C ALA A 198 8.48 19.85 -7.00
N ALA A 199 8.79 20.39 -5.83
CA ALA A 199 7.86 21.16 -5.03
C ALA A 199 7.33 22.39 -5.79
N ASP A 200 8.19 23.15 -6.46
CA ASP A 200 7.77 24.29 -7.28
C ASP A 200 6.81 23.88 -8.40
N ARG A 201 7.05 22.72 -9.03
CA ARG A 201 6.16 22.16 -10.06
C ARG A 201 4.80 21.77 -9.49
N VAL A 202 4.77 21.11 -8.34
CA VAL A 202 3.52 20.75 -7.66
C VAL A 202 2.73 21.99 -7.23
N PHE A 203 3.42 23.01 -6.73
CA PHE A 203 2.78 24.27 -6.35
C PHE A 203 2.07 24.95 -7.54
N GLN A 204 2.63 24.82 -8.75
CA GLN A 204 2.04 25.34 -10.00
C GLN A 204 0.80 24.57 -10.46
N LEU A 205 0.61 23.31 -10.06
CA LEU A 205 -0.60 22.52 -10.40
C LEU A 205 -1.87 23.04 -9.71
N GLY A 206 -1.74 23.91 -8.71
CA GLY A 206 -2.87 24.47 -7.96
C GLY A 206 -3.40 23.50 -6.89
N ASN A 207 -4.63 23.02 -7.07
CA ASN A 207 -5.28 22.14 -6.10
C ASN A 207 -4.70 20.73 -6.17
N VAL A 208 -3.93 20.35 -5.16
CA VAL A 208 -3.37 18.99 -5.01
C VAL A 208 -3.88 18.35 -3.72
N SER A 209 -3.75 17.03 -3.62
CA SER A 209 -4.20 16.30 -2.43
C SER A 209 -3.53 16.80 -1.14
N PRO A 210 -4.22 16.75 0.02
CA PRO A 210 -3.64 17.16 1.30
C PRO A 210 -2.34 16.42 1.65
N GLY A 211 -2.22 15.14 1.27
CA GLY A 211 -1.00 14.36 1.45
C GLY A 211 0.19 14.95 0.69
N LEU A 212 -0.02 15.34 -0.58
CA LEU A 212 1.03 15.94 -1.38
C LEU A 212 1.42 17.33 -0.88
N HIS A 213 0.48 18.13 -0.37
CA HIS A 213 0.79 19.42 0.28
C HIS A 213 1.72 19.29 1.50
N VAL A 214 1.58 18.21 2.27
CA VAL A 214 2.48 17.94 3.40
C VAL A 214 3.89 17.62 2.88
N ILE A 215 4.00 16.75 1.87
CA ILE A 215 5.30 16.42 1.25
C ILE A 215 5.95 17.68 0.67
N LEU A 216 5.19 18.48 -0.08
CA LEU A 216 5.60 19.77 -0.63
C LEU A 216 6.20 20.71 0.42
N SER A 217 5.47 20.95 1.52
CA SER A 217 5.92 21.83 2.60
C SER A 217 7.19 21.32 3.27
N ASN A 218 7.31 19.99 3.44
CA ASN A 218 8.50 19.38 4.00
C ASN A 218 9.70 19.49 3.07
N SER A 219 9.51 19.31 1.76
CA SER A 219 10.56 19.47 0.75
C SER A 219 11.17 20.87 0.79
N TYR A 220 10.33 21.92 0.84
CA TYR A 220 10.81 23.29 1.00
C TYR A 220 11.54 23.51 2.31
N ALA A 221 11.00 23.03 3.44
CA ALA A 221 11.63 23.19 4.73
C ALA A 221 13.00 22.49 4.80
N ALA A 222 13.12 21.29 4.23
CA ALA A 222 14.38 20.55 4.14
C ALA A 222 15.44 21.27 3.29
N ALA A 223 15.01 22.04 2.28
CA ALA A 223 15.87 22.89 1.47
C ALA A 223 16.16 24.27 2.09
N GLY A 224 15.72 24.54 3.33
CA GLY A 224 15.88 25.84 3.99
C GLY A 224 14.96 26.95 3.47
N ARG A 225 14.02 26.63 2.56
CA ARG A 225 13.04 27.57 1.98
C ARG A 225 11.82 27.71 2.91
N TYR A 226 12.04 28.23 4.12
CA TYR A 226 11.02 28.26 5.18
C TYR A 226 9.78 29.11 4.85
N GLU A 227 9.96 30.20 4.10
CA GLU A 227 8.85 31.05 3.64
C GLU A 227 7.92 30.28 2.69
N ASP A 228 8.48 29.58 1.72
CA ASP A 228 7.74 28.77 0.75
C ASP A 228 7.02 27.63 1.45
N ALA A 229 7.69 26.99 2.43
CA ALA A 229 7.08 25.98 3.29
C ALA A 229 5.90 26.54 4.08
N ALA A 230 5.99 27.77 4.58
CA ALA A 230 4.90 28.46 5.29
C ALA A 230 3.75 28.82 4.35
N ARG A 231 4.04 29.29 3.13
CA ARG A 231 3.02 29.56 2.09
C ARG A 231 2.27 28.28 1.71
N ALA A 232 2.97 27.18 1.48
CA ALA A 232 2.35 25.87 1.22
C ALA A 232 1.41 25.42 2.36
N ARG A 233 1.82 25.61 3.63
CA ARG A 233 0.95 25.31 4.79
C ARG A 233 -0.26 26.23 4.90
N LYS A 234 -0.11 27.50 4.52
CA LYS A 234 -1.20 28.48 4.52
C LYS A 234 -2.24 28.09 3.47
N MET A 235 -1.81 27.79 2.25
CA MET A 235 -2.70 27.38 1.16
C MET A 235 -3.58 26.18 1.53
N LEU A 236 -3.02 25.17 2.20
CA LEU A 236 -3.77 24.02 2.70
C LEU A 236 -4.89 24.42 3.69
N ARG A 237 -4.62 25.38 4.57
CA ARG A 237 -5.62 25.89 5.53
C ARG A 237 -6.70 26.71 4.84
N ASP A 238 -6.30 27.58 3.91
CA ASP A 238 -7.20 28.50 3.21
C ASP A 238 -8.18 27.73 2.30
N GLN A 239 -7.79 26.57 1.76
CA GLN A 239 -8.66 25.69 1.00
C GLN A 239 -9.63 24.85 1.87
N GLY A 240 -9.58 24.98 3.20
CA GLY A 240 -10.43 24.22 4.12
C GLY A 240 -10.13 22.72 4.14
N VAL A 241 -9.04 22.28 3.53
CA VAL A 241 -8.68 20.86 3.39
C VAL A 241 -8.19 20.34 4.74
N LYS A 242 -9.02 19.53 5.40
CA LYS A 242 -8.61 18.80 6.60
C LYS A 242 -7.66 17.68 6.21
N LYS A 243 -6.55 17.53 6.94
CA LYS A 243 -5.66 16.38 6.79
C LYS A 243 -6.46 15.10 7.01
N GLU A 244 -6.33 14.15 6.09
CA GLU A 244 -6.92 12.83 6.27
C GLU A 244 -6.37 12.20 7.56
N THR A 245 -7.27 11.67 8.40
CA THR A 245 -6.89 11.05 9.66
C THR A 245 -6.36 9.64 9.38
N GLY A 246 -5.21 9.31 9.94
CA GLY A 246 -4.64 7.97 9.84
C GLY A 246 -5.40 6.98 10.71
N LEU A 247 -6.20 6.13 10.08
CA LEU A 247 -6.98 5.08 10.72
C LEU A 247 -6.34 3.73 10.45
N SER A 248 -6.36 2.89 11.48
CA SER A 248 -6.03 1.47 11.35
C SER A 248 -7.17 0.63 11.91
N TRP A 249 -7.49 -0.49 11.29
CA TRP A 249 -8.61 -1.33 11.72
C TRP A 249 -8.34 -2.82 11.61
N VAL A 250 -9.14 -3.57 12.35
CA VAL A 250 -9.07 -5.03 12.51
C VAL A 250 -10.48 -5.61 12.48
N GLU A 251 -10.65 -6.74 11.79
CA GLU A 251 -11.92 -7.47 11.73
C GLU A 251 -11.92 -8.66 12.72
N GLU A 252 -12.87 -8.62 13.66
CA GLU A 252 -13.18 -9.66 14.63
C GLU A 252 -14.59 -10.21 14.33
N GLY A 253 -14.67 -11.40 13.74
CA GLY A 253 -15.94 -11.93 13.22
C GLY A 253 -16.54 -11.01 12.16
N ASN A 254 -17.78 -10.53 12.37
CA ASN A 254 -18.43 -9.55 11.49
C ASN A 254 -18.32 -8.10 12.00
N LYS A 255 -17.42 -7.83 12.96
CA LYS A 255 -17.25 -6.51 13.56
C LYS A 255 -15.89 -5.92 13.20
N VAL A 256 -15.90 -4.68 12.71
CA VAL A 256 -14.70 -3.91 12.42
C VAL A 256 -14.38 -2.98 13.60
N HIS A 257 -13.17 -3.10 14.13
CA HIS A 257 -12.63 -2.25 15.18
C HIS A 257 -11.64 -1.27 14.57
N THR A 258 -11.95 0.02 14.64
CA THR A 258 -11.16 1.09 14.02
C THR A 258 -10.53 1.96 15.08
N PHE A 259 -9.27 2.34 14.88
CA PHE A 259 -8.47 3.11 15.81
C PHE A 259 -7.83 4.31 15.11
N ALA A 260 -7.83 5.45 15.78
CA ALA A 260 -7.02 6.62 15.43
C ALA A 260 -5.77 6.70 16.32
N ALA A 261 -4.79 7.53 15.96
CA ALA A 261 -3.62 7.75 16.81
C ALA A 261 -4.05 8.36 18.17
N GLY A 262 -3.60 7.74 19.26
CA GLY A 262 -3.96 8.14 20.63
C GLY A 262 -5.41 7.84 21.02
N ASP A 263 -6.13 7.01 20.28
CA ASP A 263 -7.53 6.68 20.56
C ASP A 263 -7.71 5.91 21.88
N ARG A 264 -8.57 6.45 22.77
CA ARG A 264 -8.95 5.86 24.06
C ARG A 264 -10.45 5.54 24.16
N GLY A 265 -11.20 5.66 23.07
CA GLY A 265 -12.65 5.46 23.05
C GLY A 265 -13.09 4.00 23.02
N HIS A 266 -12.18 3.06 22.78
CA HIS A 266 -12.50 1.63 22.71
C HIS A 266 -12.81 1.03 24.10
N ALA A 267 -13.80 0.12 24.18
CA ALA A 267 -14.19 -0.52 25.44
C ALA A 267 -13.05 -1.25 26.17
N ARG A 268 -12.07 -1.77 25.40
CA ARG A 268 -10.85 -2.43 25.91
C ARG A 268 -9.63 -1.51 25.99
N SER A 269 -9.82 -0.18 26.02
CA SER A 269 -8.70 0.77 25.95
C SER A 269 -7.65 0.50 27.02
N LYS A 270 -8.05 0.21 28.27
CA LYS A 270 -7.10 -0.12 29.34
C LYS A 270 -6.17 -1.29 28.97
N GLU A 271 -6.74 -2.43 28.58
CA GLU A 271 -5.98 -3.62 28.19
C GLU A 271 -5.07 -3.36 26.97
N ILE A 272 -5.56 -2.60 25.98
CA ILE A 272 -4.78 -2.25 24.78
C ILE A 272 -3.53 -1.46 25.15
N TYR A 273 -3.67 -0.46 26.03
CA TYR A 273 -2.54 0.37 26.44
C TYR A 273 -1.58 -0.38 27.35
N GLU A 274 -2.07 -1.25 28.25
CA GLU A 274 -1.21 -2.15 29.02
C GLU A 274 -0.39 -3.05 28.09
N LYS A 275 -1.00 -3.62 27.05
CA LYS A 275 -0.29 -4.43 26.05
C LYS A 275 0.71 -3.63 25.23
N LEU A 276 0.42 -2.36 24.94
CA LEU A 276 1.36 -1.48 24.23
C LEU A 276 2.61 -1.17 25.06
N GLU A 277 2.46 -0.94 26.36
CA GLU A 277 3.61 -0.72 27.25
C GLU A 277 4.45 -2.01 27.38
N GLU A 278 3.81 -3.17 27.56
CA GLU A 278 4.49 -4.49 27.58
C GLU A 278 5.30 -4.72 26.30
N LEU A 279 4.67 -4.54 25.13
CA LEU A 279 5.37 -4.64 23.84
C LEU A 279 6.49 -3.62 23.70
N GLY A 280 6.29 -2.39 24.19
CA GLY A 280 7.30 -1.34 24.19
C GLY A 280 8.56 -1.78 24.93
N GLU A 281 8.42 -2.31 26.14
CA GLU A 281 9.54 -2.81 26.93
C GLU A 281 10.25 -4.00 26.27
N GLU A 282 9.49 -4.96 25.72
CA GLU A 282 10.06 -6.11 25.01
C GLU A 282 10.83 -5.69 23.76
N MET A 283 10.28 -4.75 23.01
CA MET A 283 10.93 -4.20 21.82
C MET A 283 12.23 -3.48 22.19
N GLU A 284 12.23 -2.66 23.24
CA GLU A 284 13.43 -1.96 23.73
C GLU A 284 14.51 -2.94 24.19
N LYS A 285 14.14 -3.99 24.95
CA LYS A 285 15.05 -5.10 25.32
C LYS A 285 15.62 -5.82 24.09
N ALA A 286 14.84 -5.92 23.01
CA ALA A 286 15.28 -6.50 21.75
C ALA A 286 16.12 -5.55 20.87
N GLY A 287 16.32 -4.29 21.31
CA GLY A 287 17.15 -3.29 20.63
C GLY A 287 16.40 -2.31 19.72
N TYR A 288 15.08 -2.20 19.85
CA TYR A 288 14.31 -1.18 19.14
C TYR A 288 14.62 0.22 19.67
N VAL A 289 14.87 1.15 18.75
CA VAL A 289 15.05 2.58 19.05
C VAL A 289 14.07 3.37 18.19
N ALA A 290 13.27 4.23 18.85
CA ALA A 290 12.26 5.03 18.16
C ALA A 290 12.90 6.11 17.26
N ASP A 291 12.53 6.13 15.99
CA ASP A 291 12.97 7.16 15.05
C ASP A 291 12.00 8.35 15.06
N THR A 292 12.40 9.41 15.75
CA THR A 292 11.62 10.65 15.88
C THR A 292 11.68 11.56 14.66
N SER A 293 12.54 11.27 13.67
CA SER A 293 12.65 12.06 12.43
C SER A 293 11.36 12.05 11.60
N PHE A 294 10.51 11.04 11.81
CA PHE A 294 9.21 10.92 11.16
C PHE A 294 8.11 11.79 11.81
N VAL A 295 8.36 12.40 12.98
CA VAL A 295 7.43 13.35 13.61
C VAL A 295 7.83 14.78 13.27
N LEU A 296 7.09 15.34 12.32
CA LEU A 296 7.36 16.65 11.72
C LEU A 296 6.84 17.85 12.53
N ARG A 297 6.18 17.62 13.69
CA ARG A 297 5.78 18.71 14.59
C ARG A 297 7.01 19.22 15.36
N ALA A 298 7.09 20.54 15.56
CA ALA A 298 8.08 21.15 16.46
C ALA A 298 7.62 20.97 17.93
N VAL A 299 7.69 19.74 18.41
CA VAL A 299 7.48 19.33 19.80
C VAL A 299 8.76 18.70 20.34
N GLY A 300 8.95 18.70 21.65
CA GLY A 300 10.15 18.15 22.30
C GLY A 300 10.35 16.66 21.97
N GLY A 301 11.60 16.16 22.10
CA GLY A 301 11.94 14.78 21.73
C GLY A 301 11.09 13.70 22.43
N GLU A 302 10.78 13.90 23.71
CA GLU A 302 9.94 12.99 24.50
C GLU A 302 8.47 12.99 24.04
N GLU A 303 7.90 14.16 23.71
CA GLU A 303 6.54 14.25 23.15
C GLU A 303 6.44 13.61 21.75
N LYS A 304 7.51 13.70 20.94
CA LYS A 304 7.59 12.99 19.65
C LYS A 304 7.57 11.48 19.85
N GLN A 305 8.33 10.97 20.82
CA GLN A 305 8.38 9.54 21.13
C GLN A 305 7.02 9.02 21.63
N GLN A 306 6.36 9.75 22.52
CA GLN A 306 5.01 9.38 22.97
C GLN A 306 4.00 9.40 21.83
N THR A 307 4.08 10.37 20.91
CA THR A 307 3.19 10.44 19.75
C THR A 307 3.33 9.19 18.85
N ILE A 308 4.56 8.73 18.63
CA ILE A 308 4.86 7.55 17.80
C ILE A 308 4.38 6.25 18.45
N ARG A 309 4.54 6.12 19.77
CA ARG A 309 4.14 4.91 20.52
C ARG A 309 2.66 4.59 20.35
N TYR A 310 1.82 5.60 20.16
CA TYR A 310 0.37 5.45 20.06
C TYR A 310 -0.17 5.72 18.65
N HIS A 311 0.61 5.47 17.60
CA HIS A 311 0.08 5.42 16.24
C HIS A 311 -0.99 4.32 16.10
N SER A 312 -1.96 4.55 15.21
CA SER A 312 -3.14 3.68 15.09
C SER A 312 -2.79 2.24 14.74
N GLU A 313 -1.71 2.00 13.98
CA GLU A 313 -1.24 0.66 13.63
C GLU A 313 -0.88 -0.14 14.88
N ARG A 314 -0.18 0.50 15.83
CA ARG A 314 0.28 -0.14 17.06
C ARG A 314 -0.90 -0.48 17.96
N ILE A 315 -1.83 0.46 18.11
CA ILE A 315 -3.08 0.26 18.86
C ILE A 315 -3.88 -0.93 18.27
N ALA A 316 -4.02 -0.97 16.96
CA ALA A 316 -4.70 -2.06 16.25
C ALA A 316 -4.00 -3.41 16.45
N ILE A 317 -2.66 -3.45 16.39
CA ILE A 317 -1.87 -4.67 16.63
C ILE A 317 -2.00 -5.13 18.08
N ALA A 318 -1.90 -4.23 19.06
CA ALA A 318 -2.07 -4.56 20.46
C ALA A 318 -3.47 -5.13 20.73
N PHE A 319 -4.53 -4.50 20.20
CA PHE A 319 -5.88 -5.06 20.24
C PHE A 319 -5.95 -6.47 19.63
N ALA A 320 -5.37 -6.65 18.43
CA ALA A 320 -5.37 -7.93 17.73
C ALA A 320 -4.62 -9.03 18.49
N LEU A 321 -3.52 -8.71 19.18
CA LEU A 321 -2.76 -9.62 20.02
C LEU A 321 -3.57 -10.10 21.25
N ILE A 322 -4.41 -9.23 21.79
CA ILE A 322 -5.26 -9.55 22.95
C ILE A 322 -6.45 -10.42 22.51
N VAL A 323 -7.03 -10.12 21.36
CA VAL A 323 -8.26 -10.77 20.88
C VAL A 323 -8.00 -12.12 20.22
N PHE A 324 -6.96 -12.22 19.38
CA PHE A 324 -6.74 -13.42 18.56
C PHE A 324 -5.69 -14.35 19.19
N PRO A 325 -6.04 -15.62 19.48
CA PRO A 325 -5.09 -16.61 19.99
C PRO A 325 -3.87 -16.82 19.08
N HIS A 326 -2.75 -17.24 19.66
CA HIS A 326 -1.44 -17.27 19.00
C HIS A 326 -1.40 -18.12 17.71
N ASN A 327 -2.11 -19.26 17.69
CA ASN A 327 -1.96 -20.28 16.64
C ASN A 327 -3.12 -20.32 15.62
N ASP A 328 -4.06 -19.39 15.69
CA ASP A 328 -5.27 -19.46 14.87
C ASP A 328 -5.03 -18.91 13.46
N ARG A 329 -4.43 -17.72 13.37
CA ARG A 329 -4.21 -17.00 12.10
C ARG A 329 -3.17 -15.88 12.23
N PRO A 330 -2.57 -15.43 11.10
CA PRO A 330 -1.87 -14.16 11.04
C PRO A 330 -2.78 -13.00 11.47
N LEU A 331 -2.21 -12.03 12.19
CA LEU A 331 -2.91 -10.80 12.54
C LEU A 331 -3.03 -9.92 11.30
N ARG A 332 -4.25 -9.53 10.92
CA ARG A 332 -4.51 -8.72 9.73
C ARG A 332 -4.94 -7.32 10.13
N ILE A 333 -4.09 -6.35 9.81
CA ILE A 333 -4.28 -4.93 10.13
C ILE A 333 -4.36 -4.16 8.83
N MET A 334 -5.37 -3.31 8.72
CA MET A 334 -5.57 -2.47 7.54
C MET A 334 -5.35 -1.01 7.91
N LYS A 335 -4.75 -0.24 7.01
CA LYS A 335 -4.48 1.19 7.19
C LYS A 335 -4.86 1.97 5.93
N ASN A 336 -5.51 3.12 6.10
CA ASN A 336 -5.90 3.98 4.97
C ASN A 336 -4.74 4.80 4.40
N LEU A 337 -3.72 5.08 5.22
CA LEU A 337 -2.52 5.81 4.83
C LEU A 337 -1.29 4.90 4.75
N ARG A 338 -0.20 5.41 4.20
CA ARG A 338 1.10 4.72 4.24
C ARG A 338 1.59 4.57 5.69
N VAL A 339 2.05 3.38 6.08
CA VAL A 339 2.69 3.14 7.38
C VAL A 339 3.98 3.94 7.45
N CYS A 340 4.26 4.66 8.55
CA CYS A 340 5.51 5.42 8.68
C CYS A 340 6.72 4.50 8.95
N GLY A 341 7.94 5.00 8.73
CA GLY A 341 9.16 4.17 8.75
C GLY A 341 9.48 3.62 10.13
N ASP A 342 9.23 4.42 11.16
CA ASP A 342 9.32 3.97 12.53
C ASP A 342 8.30 2.87 12.83
N CYS A 343 7.02 3.04 12.48
CA CYS A 343 6.01 2.00 12.70
C CYS A 343 6.34 0.73 11.92
N HIS A 344 6.80 0.83 10.68
CA HIS A 344 7.27 -0.33 9.93
C HIS A 344 8.38 -1.08 10.69
N THR A 345 9.35 -0.35 11.25
CA THR A 345 10.41 -0.93 12.09
C THR A 345 9.86 -1.54 13.38
N ALA A 346 9.00 -0.82 14.09
CA ALA A 346 8.38 -1.30 15.32
C ALA A 346 7.57 -2.59 15.10
N ILE A 347 6.83 -2.70 13.99
CA ILE A 347 6.04 -3.89 13.67
C ILE A 347 6.95 -5.10 13.41
N LYS A 348 8.15 -4.91 12.83
CA LYS A 348 9.18 -5.97 12.77
C LYS A 348 9.48 -6.47 14.18
N PHE A 349 9.83 -5.58 15.11
CA PHE A 349 10.11 -5.98 16.49
C PHE A 349 8.89 -6.60 17.18
N MET A 350 7.67 -6.06 16.99
CA MET A 350 6.45 -6.66 17.52
C MET A 350 6.24 -8.10 17.02
N SER A 351 6.50 -8.38 15.74
CA SER A 351 6.40 -9.75 15.19
C SER A 351 7.43 -10.70 15.82
N LYS A 352 8.64 -10.20 16.12
CA LYS A 352 9.71 -10.96 16.78
C LYS A 352 9.39 -11.24 18.25
N CYS A 353 9.01 -10.21 19.01
CA CYS A 353 8.74 -10.33 20.44
C CYS A 353 7.48 -11.16 20.72
N SER A 354 6.42 -10.97 19.92
CA SER A 354 5.16 -11.70 20.11
C SER A 354 5.16 -13.10 19.49
N GLY A 355 6.11 -13.44 18.62
CA GLY A 355 6.11 -14.69 17.84
C GLY A 355 4.99 -14.78 16.79
N ARG A 356 4.25 -13.68 16.54
CA ARG A 356 3.11 -13.65 15.63
C ARG A 356 3.49 -13.18 14.24
N VAL A 357 2.87 -13.79 13.24
CA VAL A 357 2.82 -13.24 11.88
C VAL A 357 1.84 -12.07 11.86
N ILE A 358 2.31 -10.90 11.43
CA ILE A 358 1.49 -9.68 11.31
C ILE A 358 1.46 -9.28 9.84
N ILE A 359 0.27 -9.21 9.26
CA ILE A 359 0.03 -8.72 7.91
C ILE A 359 -0.55 -7.31 8.03
N VAL A 360 0.16 -6.31 7.53
CA VAL A 360 -0.32 -4.93 7.48
C VAL A 360 -0.50 -4.51 6.04
N ARG A 361 -1.72 -4.10 5.70
CA ARG A 361 -2.01 -3.42 4.44
C ARG A 361 -1.89 -1.93 4.64
N ASP A 362 -0.99 -1.30 3.90
CA ASP A 362 -1.01 0.16 3.75
C ASP A 362 -1.73 0.57 2.46
N ASN A 363 -1.72 1.86 2.12
CA ASN A 363 -2.43 2.35 0.95
C ASN A 363 -1.94 1.77 -0.39
N ASN A 364 -0.73 1.21 -0.45
CA ASN A 364 -0.07 0.81 -1.70
C ASN A 364 0.33 -0.67 -1.76
N ARG A 365 0.52 -1.35 -0.62
CA ARG A 365 0.95 -2.75 -0.57
C ARG A 365 0.67 -3.43 0.76
N PHE A 366 0.84 -4.75 0.75
CA PHE A 366 0.88 -5.59 1.94
C PHE A 366 2.31 -5.77 2.42
N HIS A 367 2.45 -5.80 3.72
CA HIS A 367 3.68 -6.11 4.42
C HIS A 367 3.40 -7.31 5.31
N ARG A 368 4.12 -8.41 5.10
CA ARG A 368 4.08 -9.58 5.97
C ARG A 368 5.29 -9.52 6.89
N PHE A 369 5.04 -9.30 8.17
CA PHE A 369 6.03 -9.26 9.22
C PHE A 369 6.07 -10.60 9.95
N GLU A 370 7.24 -11.21 10.01
CA GLU A 370 7.47 -12.49 10.67
C GLU A 370 8.92 -12.53 11.17
N ASP A 371 9.10 -12.89 12.44
CA ASP A 371 10.41 -13.04 13.07
C ASP A 371 11.36 -11.84 12.84
N GLY A 372 10.84 -10.62 13.00
CA GLY A 372 11.66 -9.41 12.85
C GLY A 372 11.98 -9.01 11.42
N LYS A 373 11.43 -9.71 10.42
CA LYS A 373 11.63 -9.42 8.99
C LYS A 373 10.32 -8.97 8.37
N CYS A 374 10.41 -8.19 7.30
CA CYS A 374 9.27 -7.79 6.47
C CYS A 374 9.44 -8.32 5.05
N SER A 375 8.34 -8.77 4.42
CA SER A 375 8.33 -9.25 3.02
C SER A 375 8.87 -8.25 2.00
N CYS A 376 8.94 -6.96 2.33
CA CYS A 376 9.52 -5.95 1.44
C CYS A 376 11.06 -5.87 1.45
N GLY A 377 11.74 -6.62 2.32
CA GLY A 377 13.20 -6.59 2.41
C GLY A 377 13.79 -5.22 2.78
N ASP A 378 13.03 -4.42 3.55
CA ASP A 378 13.34 -3.01 3.88
C ASP A 378 13.47 -2.07 2.68
N TYR A 379 13.05 -2.52 1.48
CA TYR A 379 12.79 -1.66 0.33
C TYR A 379 11.42 -0.98 0.50
N TRP A 380 11.31 -0.17 1.55
CA TRP A 380 10.07 0.44 2.02
C TRP A 380 9.69 1.71 1.29
#